data_AF-A0A847HEL9-F1
#
_entry.id   AF-A0A847HEL9-F1
#
_cell.length_a   1.000
_cell.length_b   1.000
_cell.length_c   1.000
_cell.angle_alpha   90.00
_cell.angle_beta   90.00
_cell.angle_gamma   90.00
#
_symmetry.space_group_name_H-M   'P 1'
#
loop_
_entity.id
_entity.type
_entity.pdbx_description
1 polymer ?
#
loop_
_entity_poly.entity_id
_entity_poly.type
_entity_poly.pdbx_seq_one_letter_code
_entity_poly.pdbx_strand_id
1 'polypeptide(L)'
;MQKKFRLLALTALISGIFSSGAMAANPPAAGGTHYFSAQAKGMKAPAWQRTSGSSRTLCNTLSAAEKLLRAQVGDKETFATFNFGNNTWEQTEASLVATSDKFLIYLEEGNQRCREIDIARLIDELEKNIYPTTTRYFGRENRPGIDSEERITILLMDIKDNAAQGKTYTSGYFNRGDCYRPDEIPAGSNLKSNQREMLYIDTDPSEVNTPEFFATIAHELQHLIHFHHDADEYDWVDEGCAQINTWFCGYGHPRQISAFQKTPDNSLVAWSAWNQVANYGQTYLWNIYLVNRFLKTADERQKFYNSLVSSKKAGIDGFNHALSQFKTNFSDAFANFYITSFLNQPELKPSAYTFGKLLPDYSLPASGYFTSFPAMFRDSVSIWGADMFKVNLAAAGSQIRVDFAGDLTNLDNQFEVILLFVNEVDKKVTGRHHITNIKATTPRRTGISRVMLPGHNNGDYDFPTPTVRTQMGHIEIAVPENAGMMYLMVVGKAPADVPDSMLAWSGKANYRIDIKTIEAAAAAAPATGAGFSANLLTQYIDLGSDYSAAGIGHLEALHKEILNDVNTAFASGNNELADEYLDRIAACEDTKHLAALQRDLLAQKTFHQLQQ
;
A
#
# COMPACT_ATOMS: atom_id res chain seq x y z
N MET A 1 -6.18 -22.68 -36.07
CA MET A 1 -5.60 -23.89 -35.44
C MET A 1 -4.76 -23.41 -34.27
N GLN A 2 -5.33 -23.32 -33.07
CA GLN A 2 -5.37 -24.35 -32.02
C GLN A 2 -4.01 -24.59 -31.32
N LYS A 3 -4.05 -24.44 -29.98
CA LYS A 3 -3.19 -25.06 -28.94
C LYS A 3 -1.88 -24.31 -28.64
N LYS A 4 -1.52 -23.92 -27.39
CA LYS A 4 -1.97 -24.26 -26.03
C LYS A 4 -1.50 -23.14 -25.06
N PHE A 5 -2.42 -22.58 -24.26
CA PHE A 5 -2.11 -21.96 -22.98
C PHE A 5 -2.78 -22.83 -21.90
N ARG A 6 -1.97 -23.52 -21.08
CA ARG A 6 -2.35 -24.14 -19.82
C ARG A 6 -1.08 -24.27 -18.98
N LEU A 7 -0.99 -23.55 -17.85
CA LEU A 7 -0.99 -24.20 -16.54
C LEU A 7 -1.30 -23.18 -15.43
N LEU A 8 -2.26 -23.57 -14.59
CA LEU A 8 -2.68 -22.94 -13.33
C LEU A 8 -1.98 -23.66 -12.16
N ALA A 9 -1.81 -22.92 -11.06
CA ALA A 9 -1.91 -23.34 -9.65
C ALA A 9 -0.76 -24.10 -8.93
N LEU A 10 -0.74 -23.83 -7.60
CA LEU A 10 0.01 -24.35 -6.45
C LEU A 10 1.40 -23.72 -6.20
N THR A 11 1.79 -23.29 -4.98
CA THR A 11 1.37 -23.77 -3.65
C THR A 11 1.54 -22.70 -2.55
N ALA A 12 0.66 -22.77 -1.55
CA ALA A 12 0.76 -22.13 -0.25
C ALA A 12 1.60 -22.96 0.74
N LEU A 13 2.13 -22.28 1.76
CA LEU A 13 2.58 -22.66 3.13
C LEU A 13 3.84 -21.80 3.40
N ILE A 14 3.87 -20.92 4.40
CA ILE A 14 4.02 -21.26 5.82
C ILE A 14 3.14 -20.34 6.69
N SER A 15 2.41 -20.97 7.60
CA SER A 15 1.54 -20.41 8.63
C SER A 15 2.32 -19.93 9.85
N GLY A 16 2.02 -18.72 10.33
CA GLY A 16 2.43 -18.17 11.62
C GLY A 16 1.24 -17.49 12.31
N ILE A 17 0.54 -18.29 13.13
CA ILE A 17 -0.40 -18.02 14.23
C ILE A 17 -0.89 -16.55 14.38
N PHE A 18 -2.12 -16.29 13.93
CA PHE A 18 -3.00 -15.30 14.56
C PHE A 18 -4.25 -16.02 15.10
N SER A 19 -4.37 -16.01 16.41
CA SER A 19 -5.61 -16.31 17.12
C SER A 19 -6.45 -15.02 17.16
N SER A 20 -7.28 -14.79 16.14
CA SER A 20 -8.40 -13.85 16.23
C SER A 20 -9.56 -14.45 15.47
N GLY A 21 -10.62 -14.83 16.20
CA GLY A 21 -11.80 -15.48 15.65
C GLY A 21 -12.47 -14.66 14.54
N ALA A 22 -13.04 -15.39 13.59
CA ALA A 22 -13.94 -14.91 12.53
C ALA A 22 -13.35 -13.89 11.53
N MET A 23 -12.28 -14.25 10.81
CA MET A 23 -11.86 -13.52 9.59
C MET A 23 -11.67 -14.45 8.37
N ALA A 24 -12.21 -15.67 8.41
CA ALA A 24 -12.11 -16.64 7.32
C ALA A 24 -13.51 -17.05 6.84
N ALA A 25 -13.99 -16.40 5.78
CA ALA A 25 -15.03 -16.99 4.91
C ALA A 25 -15.02 -16.39 3.50
N ASN A 26 -14.88 -15.05 3.34
CA ASN A 26 -15.03 -14.40 2.05
C ASN A 26 -13.78 -13.63 1.56
N PRO A 27 -13.45 -13.71 0.26
CA PRO A 27 -12.34 -13.00 -0.42
C PRO A 27 -12.59 -11.48 -0.42
N PRO A 28 -11.53 -10.65 -0.57
CA PRO A 28 -11.71 -9.20 -0.65
C PRO A 28 -12.43 -8.82 -1.94
N ALA A 29 -13.40 -7.91 -1.82
CA ALA A 29 -14.07 -7.28 -2.95
C ALA A 29 -13.18 -6.24 -3.65
N ALA A 30 -13.41 -6.02 -4.94
CA ALA A 30 -12.79 -4.97 -5.74
C ALA A 30 -13.87 -4.04 -6.33
N GLY A 31 -13.52 -2.77 -6.55
CA GLY A 31 -14.36 -1.83 -7.31
C GLY A 31 -14.19 -2.02 -8.81
N GLY A 32 -15.27 -1.88 -9.58
CA GLY A 32 -15.27 -2.01 -11.04
C GLY A 32 -14.98 -0.69 -11.79
N THR A 33 -14.98 0.44 -11.09
CA THR A 33 -14.93 1.81 -11.65
C THR A 33 -13.76 2.06 -12.60
N HIS A 34 -12.56 1.52 -12.30
CA HIS A 34 -11.37 1.63 -13.16
C HIS A 34 -11.57 1.18 -14.58
N TYR A 35 -12.41 0.16 -14.77
CA TYR A 35 -12.69 -0.38 -16.10
C TYR A 35 -13.27 0.72 -17.00
N PHE A 36 -14.13 1.57 -16.44
CA PHE A 36 -14.77 2.68 -17.15
C PHE A 36 -13.88 3.92 -17.19
N SER A 37 -13.12 4.21 -16.12
CA SER A 37 -12.11 5.28 -16.12
C SER A 37 -11.13 5.12 -17.27
N ALA A 38 -10.62 3.90 -17.50
CA ALA A 38 -9.71 3.60 -18.60
C ALA A 38 -10.33 3.83 -19.98
N GLN A 39 -11.61 3.50 -20.16
CA GLN A 39 -12.32 3.72 -21.43
C GLN A 39 -12.70 5.18 -21.66
N ALA A 40 -12.83 5.97 -20.60
CA ALA A 40 -13.15 7.38 -20.67
C ALA A 40 -11.91 8.27 -20.92
N LYS A 41 -10.69 7.73 -20.85
CA LYS A 41 -9.45 8.48 -21.08
C LYS A 41 -9.46 9.13 -22.47
N GLY A 42 -9.28 10.46 -22.50
CA GLY A 42 -9.28 11.25 -23.73
C GLY A 42 -10.66 11.67 -24.23
N MET A 43 -11.74 11.36 -23.51
CA MET A 43 -13.04 11.98 -23.75
C MET A 43 -12.97 13.49 -23.46
N LYS A 44 -13.78 14.28 -24.16
CA LYS A 44 -13.92 15.70 -23.82
C LYS A 44 -14.44 15.82 -22.39
N ALA A 45 -13.99 16.83 -21.66
CA ALA A 45 -14.56 17.20 -20.38
C ALA A 45 -16.11 17.20 -20.45
N PRO A 46 -16.81 16.65 -19.45
CA PRO A 46 -18.27 16.60 -19.46
C PRO A 46 -18.92 17.97 -19.68
N ALA A 47 -20.17 17.98 -20.15
CA ALA A 47 -20.86 19.20 -20.56
C ALA A 47 -20.90 20.29 -19.46
N TRP A 48 -20.99 19.91 -18.18
CA TRP A 48 -20.99 20.84 -17.05
C TRP A 48 -19.62 21.53 -16.85
N GLN A 49 -18.50 20.88 -17.19
CA GLN A 49 -17.17 21.49 -17.10
C GLN A 49 -16.87 22.41 -18.30
N ARG A 50 -17.53 22.21 -19.45
CA ARG A 50 -17.31 23.02 -20.67
C ARG A 50 -18.08 24.34 -20.71
N THR A 51 -19.08 24.53 -19.86
CA THR A 51 -20.02 25.65 -19.95
C THR A 51 -19.89 26.64 -18.79
N SER A 52 -18.70 27.17 -18.55
CA SER A 52 -18.50 28.23 -17.53
C SER A 52 -18.91 29.65 -17.99
N GLY A 53 -19.78 29.80 -19.00
CA GLY A 53 -20.04 31.13 -19.57
C GLY A 53 -21.20 31.38 -20.54
N SER A 54 -22.07 30.42 -20.86
CA SER A 54 -23.25 30.77 -21.69
C SER A 54 -24.45 29.86 -21.45
N SER A 55 -25.61 30.52 -21.47
CA SER A 55 -26.98 30.03 -21.34
C SER A 55 -27.18 28.59 -21.78
N ARG A 56 -27.84 27.79 -20.91
CA ARG A 56 -28.47 26.51 -21.27
C ARG A 56 -29.32 26.71 -22.53
N THR A 57 -28.80 26.38 -23.69
CA THR A 57 -29.66 26.11 -24.85
C THR A 57 -30.27 24.74 -24.59
N LEU A 58 -31.39 24.76 -23.86
CA LEU A 58 -32.35 23.67 -23.75
C LEU A 58 -32.78 23.28 -25.17
N CYS A 59 -32.12 22.28 -25.75
CA CYS A 59 -32.57 21.66 -26.98
C CYS A 59 -32.92 20.19 -26.68
N ASN A 60 -34.24 19.95 -26.58
CA ASN A 60 -34.95 18.67 -26.73
C ASN A 60 -34.57 17.48 -25.83
N THR A 61 -34.63 17.62 -24.50
CA THR A 61 -34.69 16.47 -23.55
C THR A 61 -35.75 16.61 -22.45
N LEU A 62 -36.73 17.52 -22.64
CA LEU A 62 -37.83 17.70 -21.68
C LEU A 62 -38.52 16.36 -21.35
N SER A 63 -38.74 15.45 -22.30
CA SER A 63 -39.49 14.21 -22.02
C SER A 63 -38.81 13.19 -21.11
N ALA A 64 -37.47 13.08 -21.09
CA ALA A 64 -36.76 12.14 -20.22
C ALA A 64 -36.50 12.74 -18.82
N ALA A 65 -36.11 14.01 -18.79
CA ALA A 65 -35.99 14.78 -17.55
C ALA A 65 -37.35 14.89 -16.83
N GLU A 66 -38.43 15.18 -17.57
CA GLU A 66 -39.80 15.19 -17.03
C GLU A 66 -40.26 13.81 -16.56
N LYS A 67 -39.76 12.71 -17.16
CA LYS A 67 -40.08 11.34 -16.73
C LYS A 67 -39.42 11.00 -15.39
N LEU A 68 -38.16 11.38 -15.18
CA LEU A 68 -37.43 11.16 -13.93
C LEU A 68 -37.90 12.07 -12.79
N LEU A 69 -38.18 13.35 -13.10
CA LEU A 69 -38.85 14.29 -12.17
C LEU A 69 -40.24 13.79 -11.73
N ARG A 70 -40.83 12.85 -12.46
CA ARG A 70 -42.12 12.21 -12.16
C ARG A 70 -42.00 10.75 -11.73
N ALA A 71 -40.79 10.22 -11.50
CA ALA A 71 -40.61 8.82 -11.14
C ALA A 71 -41.35 8.50 -9.82
N GLN A 72 -42.19 7.47 -9.86
CA GLN A 72 -42.98 7.00 -8.73
C GLN A 72 -42.53 5.59 -8.31
N VAL A 73 -42.64 5.31 -7.01
CA VAL A 73 -42.40 3.96 -6.51
C VAL A 73 -43.32 2.97 -7.25
N GLY A 74 -42.74 1.90 -7.78
CA GLY A 74 -43.37 0.92 -8.65
C GLY A 74 -43.07 1.11 -10.14
N ASP A 75 -42.48 2.23 -10.55
CA ASP A 75 -42.06 2.44 -11.93
C ASP A 75 -40.96 1.45 -12.32
N LYS A 76 -41.08 0.90 -13.53
CA LYS A 76 -40.09 0.01 -14.14
C LYS A 76 -39.23 0.76 -15.14
N GLU A 77 -37.93 0.46 -15.12
CA GLU A 77 -36.96 1.02 -16.04
C GLU A 77 -35.95 -0.04 -16.48
N THR A 78 -35.38 0.15 -17.67
CA THR A 78 -34.33 -0.72 -18.21
C THR A 78 -33.02 0.06 -18.25
N PHE A 79 -32.00 -0.49 -17.60
CA PHE A 79 -30.66 0.09 -17.51
C PHE A 79 -29.68 -0.67 -18.40
N ALA A 80 -28.78 0.05 -19.06
CA ALA A 80 -27.56 -0.54 -19.60
C ALA A 80 -26.61 -0.86 -18.45
N THR A 81 -26.32 -2.15 -18.23
CA THR A 81 -25.42 -2.63 -17.16
C THR A 81 -24.25 -3.41 -17.76
N PHE A 82 -23.14 -3.53 -17.03
CA PHE A 82 -21.96 -4.19 -17.55
C PHE A 82 -21.74 -5.57 -16.90
N ASN A 83 -21.53 -6.59 -17.73
CA ASN A 83 -21.15 -7.93 -17.31
C ASN A 83 -19.64 -8.09 -17.41
N PHE A 84 -18.96 -8.04 -16.26
CA PHE A 84 -17.51 -8.23 -16.13
C PHE A 84 -17.07 -9.67 -16.45
N GLY A 85 -17.99 -10.64 -16.36
CA GLY A 85 -17.70 -12.04 -16.67
C GLY A 85 -17.42 -12.29 -18.15
N ASN A 86 -18.08 -11.56 -19.05
CA ASN A 86 -17.88 -11.71 -20.50
C ASN A 86 -17.47 -10.41 -21.21
N ASN A 87 -17.31 -9.31 -20.46
CA ASN A 87 -17.01 -7.96 -20.95
C ASN A 87 -18.03 -7.42 -21.96
N THR A 88 -19.32 -7.57 -21.67
CA THR A 88 -20.40 -7.08 -22.53
C THR A 88 -21.42 -6.24 -21.78
N TRP A 89 -22.10 -5.36 -22.52
CA TRP A 89 -23.24 -4.60 -22.00
C TRP A 89 -24.53 -5.40 -22.14
N GLU A 90 -25.34 -5.37 -21.09
CA GLU A 90 -26.63 -6.02 -20.99
C GLU A 90 -27.74 -4.98 -20.77
N GLN A 91 -29.00 -5.43 -20.84
CA GLN A 91 -30.16 -4.63 -20.49
C GLN A 91 -30.81 -5.27 -19.26
N THR A 92 -30.85 -4.53 -18.17
CA THR A 92 -31.34 -5.00 -16.88
C THR A 92 -32.59 -4.22 -16.52
N GLU A 93 -33.72 -4.92 -16.41
CA GLU A 93 -34.97 -4.32 -15.93
C GLU A 93 -34.91 -4.20 -14.40
N ALA A 94 -35.33 -3.05 -13.86
CA ALA A 94 -35.36 -2.79 -12.44
C ALA A 94 -36.59 -1.95 -12.07
N SER A 95 -37.09 -2.14 -10.85
CA SER A 95 -38.20 -1.37 -10.29
C SER A 95 -37.72 -0.34 -9.28
N LEU A 96 -38.25 0.88 -9.35
CA LEU A 96 -38.07 1.90 -8.32
C LEU A 96 -38.83 1.49 -7.06
N VAL A 97 -38.12 1.16 -5.98
CA VAL A 97 -38.74 0.67 -4.74
C VAL A 97 -38.84 1.73 -3.65
N ALA A 98 -37.98 2.74 -3.70
CA ALA A 98 -38.02 3.84 -2.74
C ALA A 98 -37.37 5.11 -3.27
N THR A 99 -37.78 6.23 -2.70
CA THR A 99 -37.23 7.56 -2.97
C THR A 99 -36.95 8.28 -1.66
N SER A 100 -35.99 9.19 -1.69
CA SER A 100 -35.60 10.06 -0.57
C SER A 100 -35.22 11.45 -1.10
N ASP A 101 -34.72 12.34 -0.24
CA ASP A 101 -34.34 13.72 -0.62
C ASP A 101 -33.15 13.72 -1.60
N LYS A 102 -32.28 12.71 -1.49
CA LYS A 102 -31.03 12.61 -2.23
C LYS A 102 -30.93 11.39 -3.13
N PHE A 103 -31.80 10.38 -2.96
CA PHE A 103 -31.65 9.11 -3.68
C PHE A 103 -32.92 8.54 -4.30
N LEU A 104 -32.74 7.85 -5.43
CA LEU A 104 -33.70 6.94 -6.07
C LEU A 104 -33.14 5.51 -5.95
N ILE A 105 -33.91 4.57 -5.40
CA ILE A 105 -33.46 3.19 -5.16
C ILE A 105 -34.17 2.22 -6.09
N TYR A 106 -33.42 1.59 -6.99
CA TYR A 106 -33.91 0.59 -7.93
C TYR A 106 -33.41 -0.81 -7.56
N LEU A 107 -34.29 -1.80 -7.66
CA LEU A 107 -33.96 -3.22 -7.51
C LEU A 107 -34.09 -3.95 -8.85
N GLU A 108 -33.09 -4.73 -9.21
CA GLU A 108 -33.15 -5.64 -10.35
C GLU A 108 -34.36 -6.58 -10.27
N GLU A 109 -35.11 -6.67 -11.37
CA GLU A 109 -36.27 -7.55 -11.48
C GLU A 109 -35.87 -9.02 -11.47
N GLY A 110 -36.56 -9.83 -10.66
CA GLY A 110 -36.33 -11.27 -10.56
C GLY A 110 -35.13 -11.67 -9.68
N ASN A 111 -34.32 -10.72 -9.21
CA ASN A 111 -33.24 -10.98 -8.27
C ASN A 111 -33.79 -11.24 -6.86
N GLN A 112 -33.56 -12.44 -6.34
CA GLN A 112 -34.08 -12.84 -5.02
C GLN A 112 -33.31 -12.18 -3.86
N ARG A 113 -32.02 -11.90 -4.04
CA ARG A 113 -31.16 -11.26 -3.04
C ARG A 113 -31.58 -9.82 -2.76
N CYS A 114 -32.09 -9.13 -3.77
CA CYS A 114 -32.71 -7.80 -3.61
C CYS A 114 -33.87 -7.77 -2.59
N ARG A 115 -34.56 -8.90 -2.36
CA ARG A 115 -35.66 -8.97 -1.36
C ARG A 115 -35.18 -9.01 0.09
N GLU A 116 -33.91 -9.32 0.32
CA GLU A 116 -33.30 -9.36 1.64
C GLU A 116 -32.86 -7.96 2.12
N ILE A 117 -32.89 -6.96 1.23
CA ILE A 117 -32.40 -5.61 1.51
C ILE A 117 -33.41 -4.86 2.39
N ASP A 118 -32.94 -4.35 3.52
CA ASP A 118 -33.68 -3.44 4.37
C ASP A 118 -33.61 -2.02 3.76
N ILE A 119 -34.59 -1.71 2.91
CA ILE A 119 -34.66 -0.45 2.17
C ILE A 119 -34.75 0.76 3.11
N ALA A 120 -35.42 0.62 4.25
CA ALA A 120 -35.54 1.71 5.22
C ALA A 120 -34.18 2.02 5.86
N ARG A 121 -33.45 0.97 6.27
CA ARG A 121 -32.08 1.12 6.79
C ARG A 121 -31.12 1.66 5.74
N LEU A 122 -31.22 1.20 4.49
CA LEU A 122 -30.40 1.71 3.39
C LEU A 122 -30.61 3.22 3.19
N ILE A 123 -31.86 3.68 3.13
CA ILE A 123 -32.15 5.12 3.01
C ILE A 123 -31.61 5.88 4.23
N ASP A 124 -31.79 5.35 5.43
CA ASP A 124 -31.30 6.00 6.65
C ASP A 124 -29.78 6.18 6.62
N GLU A 125 -29.05 5.13 6.25
CA GLU A 125 -27.59 5.14 6.14
C GLU A 125 -27.10 6.11 5.06
N LEU A 126 -27.77 6.13 3.91
CA LEU A 126 -27.48 7.04 2.80
C LEU A 126 -27.64 8.51 3.18
N GLU A 127 -28.80 8.86 3.74
CA GLU A 127 -29.17 10.25 4.03
C GLU A 127 -28.47 10.80 5.28
N LYS A 128 -28.30 9.98 6.32
CA LYS A 128 -27.78 10.44 7.61
C LYS A 128 -26.29 10.24 7.81
N ASN A 129 -25.66 9.33 7.07
CA ASN A 129 -24.23 9.04 7.21
C ASN A 129 -23.46 9.19 5.89
N ILE A 130 -23.73 8.37 4.88
CA ILE A 130 -22.89 8.26 3.67
C ILE A 130 -22.82 9.58 2.91
N TYR A 131 -23.98 10.15 2.53
CA TYR A 131 -24.02 11.38 1.75
C TYR A 131 -23.44 12.59 2.50
N PRO A 132 -23.86 12.93 3.73
CA PRO A 132 -23.32 14.09 4.44
C PRO A 132 -21.82 13.94 4.76
N THR A 133 -21.34 12.72 5.04
CA THR A 133 -19.92 12.47 5.30
C THR A 133 -19.09 12.60 4.03
N THR A 134 -19.47 11.92 2.94
CA THR A 134 -18.72 11.96 1.68
C THR A 134 -18.68 13.38 1.13
N THR A 135 -19.83 14.07 1.14
CA THR A 135 -19.89 15.43 0.59
C THR A 135 -19.16 16.47 1.43
N ARG A 136 -19.01 16.24 2.73
CA ARG A 136 -18.17 17.08 3.61
C ARG A 136 -16.72 17.05 3.18
N TYR A 137 -16.17 15.86 2.94
CA TYR A 137 -14.72 15.69 2.73
C TYR A 137 -14.27 15.92 1.28
N PHE A 138 -15.13 15.61 0.29
CA PHE A 138 -14.73 15.58 -1.12
C PHE A 138 -15.49 16.55 -2.02
N GLY A 139 -16.46 17.30 -1.49
CA GLY A 139 -17.31 18.21 -2.28
C GLY A 139 -18.61 17.54 -2.74
N ARG A 140 -19.26 18.08 -3.77
CA ARG A 140 -20.55 17.55 -4.25
C ARG A 140 -20.45 16.98 -5.66
N GLU A 141 -21.34 16.07 -5.96
CA GLU A 141 -21.66 15.59 -7.30
C GLU A 141 -22.22 16.72 -8.18
N ASN A 142 -22.27 16.48 -9.49
CA ASN A 142 -23.00 17.36 -10.38
C ASN A 142 -24.49 17.37 -10.02
N ARG A 143 -25.03 18.54 -9.65
CA ARG A 143 -26.42 18.69 -9.21
C ARG A 143 -27.02 20.03 -9.66
N PRO A 144 -28.16 20.05 -10.40
CA PRO A 144 -28.85 18.87 -10.91
C PRO A 144 -27.99 18.16 -11.96
N GLY A 145 -28.27 16.87 -12.11
CA GLY A 145 -27.55 15.95 -12.97
C GLY A 145 -27.69 16.20 -14.46
N ILE A 146 -27.12 15.31 -15.28
CA ILE A 146 -27.19 15.40 -16.75
C ILE A 146 -28.63 15.30 -17.29
N ASP A 147 -29.49 14.58 -16.58
CA ASP A 147 -30.94 14.44 -16.78
C ASP A 147 -31.76 15.52 -16.07
N SER A 148 -31.11 16.50 -15.42
CA SER A 148 -31.73 17.49 -14.53
C SER A 148 -32.41 16.93 -13.27
N GLU A 149 -32.15 15.67 -12.91
CA GLU A 149 -32.55 15.08 -11.64
C GLU A 149 -31.60 15.56 -10.53
N GLU A 150 -32.13 15.79 -9.33
CA GLU A 150 -31.33 16.23 -8.18
C GLU A 150 -30.89 15.08 -7.28
N ARG A 151 -31.52 13.92 -7.44
CA ARG A 151 -31.27 12.68 -6.70
C ARG A 151 -30.31 11.77 -7.45
N ILE A 152 -29.46 11.09 -6.70
CA ILE A 152 -28.55 10.06 -7.23
C ILE A 152 -29.32 8.74 -7.35
N THR A 153 -29.20 8.06 -8.47
CA THR A 153 -29.81 6.73 -8.65
C THR A 153 -28.89 5.64 -8.10
N ILE A 154 -29.42 4.72 -7.30
CA ILE A 154 -28.71 3.52 -6.86
C ILE A 154 -29.42 2.31 -7.46
N LEU A 155 -28.71 1.55 -8.29
CA LEU A 155 -29.19 0.29 -8.85
C LEU A 155 -28.57 -0.87 -8.07
N LEU A 156 -29.41 -1.61 -7.36
CA LEU A 156 -29.07 -2.83 -6.63
C LEU A 156 -29.34 -4.03 -7.55
N MET A 157 -28.29 -4.76 -7.93
CA MET A 157 -28.36 -5.85 -8.91
C MET A 157 -27.34 -6.96 -8.61
N ASP A 158 -27.44 -8.09 -9.30
CA ASP A 158 -26.38 -9.11 -9.36
C ASP A 158 -25.34 -8.67 -10.39
N ILE A 159 -24.16 -8.24 -9.92
CA ILE A 159 -23.07 -7.82 -10.81
C ILE A 159 -22.34 -9.07 -11.31
N LYS A 160 -22.66 -9.47 -12.53
CA LYS A 160 -22.05 -10.63 -13.20
C LYS A 160 -20.55 -10.41 -13.45
N ASP A 161 -19.71 -11.20 -12.80
CA ASP A 161 -18.25 -11.04 -12.85
C ASP A 161 -17.45 -12.37 -12.89
N ASN A 162 -18.13 -13.49 -13.12
CA ASN A 162 -17.59 -14.86 -13.04
C ASN A 162 -16.88 -15.20 -11.72
N ALA A 163 -17.09 -14.43 -10.65
CA ALA A 163 -16.57 -14.79 -9.35
C ALA A 163 -17.29 -16.05 -8.86
N ALA A 164 -16.54 -17.14 -8.71
CA ALA A 164 -17.03 -18.27 -7.92
C ALA A 164 -17.07 -17.85 -6.44
N GLN A 165 -18.02 -18.38 -5.67
CA GLN A 165 -18.01 -18.23 -4.21
C GLN A 165 -16.60 -18.50 -3.65
N GLY A 166 -16.07 -17.55 -2.87
CA GLY A 166 -14.70 -17.64 -2.35
C GLY A 166 -13.61 -16.98 -3.21
N LYS A 167 -13.92 -16.34 -4.36
CA LYS A 167 -12.98 -15.53 -5.16
C LYS A 167 -13.33 -14.03 -5.18
N THR A 168 -12.32 -13.17 -5.40
CA THR A 168 -12.51 -11.73 -5.57
C THR A 168 -13.59 -11.44 -6.61
N TYR A 169 -14.48 -10.53 -6.25
CA TYR A 169 -15.67 -10.15 -7.01
C TYR A 169 -15.80 -8.62 -7.04
N THR A 170 -16.63 -8.10 -7.95
CA THR A 170 -16.94 -6.67 -8.12
C THR A 170 -18.11 -6.31 -7.21
N SER A 171 -17.86 -5.64 -6.09
CA SER A 171 -18.94 -5.28 -5.15
C SER A 171 -19.78 -4.09 -5.63
N GLY A 172 -19.25 -3.29 -6.54
CA GLY A 172 -19.91 -2.10 -7.05
C GLY A 172 -19.07 -1.42 -8.11
N TYR A 173 -19.70 -0.48 -8.81
CA TYR A 173 -19.01 0.42 -9.73
C TYR A 173 -19.79 1.71 -9.98
N PHE A 174 -19.03 2.74 -10.33
CA PHE A 174 -19.48 3.96 -10.97
C PHE A 174 -19.05 3.95 -12.44
N ASN A 175 -20.00 4.12 -13.36
CA ASN A 175 -19.72 4.26 -14.78
C ASN A 175 -19.73 5.74 -15.18
N ARG A 176 -18.55 6.32 -15.41
CA ARG A 176 -18.39 7.71 -15.89
C ARG A 176 -19.18 7.98 -17.18
N GLY A 177 -19.41 6.94 -18.00
CA GLY A 177 -20.22 7.03 -19.23
C GLY A 177 -21.64 7.52 -18.99
N ASP A 178 -22.25 7.20 -17.83
CA ASP A 178 -23.61 7.61 -17.49
C ASP A 178 -23.77 9.12 -17.35
N CYS A 179 -22.67 9.84 -17.14
CA CYS A 179 -22.66 11.29 -17.06
C CYS A 179 -22.36 11.96 -18.42
N TYR A 180 -22.44 11.23 -19.53
CA TYR A 180 -22.33 11.78 -20.88
C TYR A 180 -23.60 11.51 -21.67
N ARG A 181 -23.94 12.42 -22.60
CA ARG A 181 -24.96 12.10 -23.59
C ARG A 181 -24.42 11.08 -24.59
N PRO A 182 -25.27 10.20 -25.16
CA PRO A 182 -24.82 9.20 -26.13
C PRO A 182 -24.06 9.79 -27.34
N ASP A 183 -24.39 11.01 -27.75
CA ASP A 183 -23.73 11.75 -28.84
C ASP A 183 -22.38 12.38 -28.43
N GLU A 184 -22.09 12.47 -27.13
CA GLU A 184 -20.81 12.93 -26.58
C GLU A 184 -19.79 11.80 -26.39
N ILE A 185 -20.26 10.54 -26.40
CA ILE A 185 -19.41 9.36 -26.34
C ILE A 185 -18.75 9.15 -27.71
N PRO A 186 -17.40 9.10 -27.81
CA PRO A 186 -16.71 8.94 -29.08
C PRO A 186 -17.15 7.70 -29.86
N ALA A 187 -17.27 7.83 -31.18
CA ALA A 187 -17.54 6.70 -32.07
C ALA A 187 -16.43 5.64 -31.92
N GLY A 188 -16.82 4.40 -31.59
CA GLY A 188 -15.89 3.30 -31.31
C GLY A 188 -15.55 3.11 -29.82
N SER A 189 -16.05 3.96 -28.92
CA SER A 189 -16.01 3.69 -27.48
C SER A 189 -16.94 2.53 -27.12
N ASN A 190 -16.50 1.69 -26.18
CA ASN A 190 -17.32 0.64 -25.61
C ASN A 190 -18.22 1.16 -24.48
N LEU A 191 -18.12 2.43 -24.07
CA LEU A 191 -18.96 2.98 -23.00
C LEU A 191 -20.43 3.06 -23.40
N LYS A 192 -21.31 2.88 -22.42
CA LYS A 192 -22.75 3.18 -22.50
C LYS A 192 -23.11 4.22 -21.44
N SER A 193 -24.26 4.85 -21.67
CA SER A 193 -24.79 5.88 -20.80
C SER A 193 -26.28 5.64 -20.54
N ASN A 194 -26.62 5.60 -19.26
CA ASN A 194 -27.98 5.72 -18.74
C ASN A 194 -28.39 7.20 -18.49
N GLN A 195 -27.52 8.15 -18.84
CA GLN A 195 -27.71 9.60 -18.75
C GLN A 195 -28.20 10.05 -17.37
N ARG A 196 -27.50 9.63 -16.31
CA ARG A 196 -27.81 10.00 -14.92
C ARG A 196 -26.62 9.79 -14.00
N GLU A 197 -26.60 10.53 -12.90
CA GLU A 197 -25.68 10.35 -11.79
C GLU A 197 -26.12 9.11 -11.00
N MET A 198 -25.46 7.97 -11.23
CA MET A 198 -25.85 6.69 -10.65
C MET A 198 -24.71 5.79 -10.20
N LEU A 199 -25.03 4.91 -9.25
CA LEU A 199 -24.15 3.89 -8.67
C LEU A 199 -24.76 2.50 -8.89
N TYR A 200 -23.92 1.52 -9.20
CA TYR A 200 -24.29 0.12 -9.36
C TYR A 200 -23.68 -0.65 -8.21
N ILE A 201 -24.50 -1.37 -7.46
CA ILE A 201 -24.07 -2.06 -6.24
C ILE A 201 -24.51 -3.51 -6.32
N ASP A 202 -23.57 -4.39 -6.05
CA ASP A 202 -23.78 -5.82 -6.08
C ASP A 202 -24.63 -6.31 -4.91
N THR A 203 -25.41 -7.35 -5.16
CA THR A 203 -26.28 -8.03 -4.19
C THR A 203 -25.97 -9.52 -4.07
N ASP A 204 -25.13 -10.06 -4.99
CA ASP A 204 -24.66 -11.45 -4.99
C ASP A 204 -23.29 -11.54 -5.68
N PRO A 205 -22.19 -11.87 -4.98
CA PRO A 205 -22.11 -12.47 -3.64
C PRO A 205 -22.07 -11.47 -2.47
N SER A 206 -22.34 -10.18 -2.71
CA SER A 206 -22.35 -9.19 -1.63
C SER A 206 -23.35 -9.51 -0.51
N GLU A 207 -22.90 -9.37 0.73
CA GLU A 207 -23.76 -9.51 1.91
C GLU A 207 -24.50 -8.19 2.17
N VAL A 208 -25.76 -8.11 1.75
CA VAL A 208 -26.60 -6.92 1.91
C VAL A 208 -26.85 -6.57 3.38
N ASN A 209 -27.09 -5.28 3.66
CA ASN A 209 -27.33 -4.73 5.02
C ASN A 209 -26.13 -4.82 5.99
N THR A 210 -24.92 -5.11 5.50
CA THR A 210 -23.69 -5.16 6.29
C THR A 210 -22.92 -3.83 6.21
N PRO A 211 -22.01 -3.54 7.17
CA PRO A 211 -21.07 -2.43 7.05
C PRO A 211 -20.26 -2.47 5.75
N GLU A 212 -19.84 -3.65 5.30
CA GLU A 212 -19.12 -3.82 4.04
C GLU A 212 -19.96 -3.41 2.82
N PHE A 213 -21.25 -3.76 2.78
CA PHE A 213 -22.16 -3.31 1.72
C PHE A 213 -22.31 -1.79 1.69
N PHE A 214 -22.47 -1.15 2.85
CA PHE A 214 -22.55 0.31 2.94
C PHE A 214 -21.21 1.00 2.65
N ALA A 215 -20.08 0.35 2.98
CA ALA A 215 -18.75 0.81 2.61
C ALA A 215 -18.57 0.87 1.09
N THR A 216 -19.06 -0.12 0.35
CA THR A 216 -19.05 -0.10 -1.11
C THR A 216 -19.86 1.07 -1.67
N ILE A 217 -21.05 1.36 -1.12
CA ILE A 217 -21.84 2.50 -1.58
C ILE A 217 -21.11 3.83 -1.32
N ALA A 218 -20.48 3.98 -0.15
CA ALA A 218 -19.67 5.15 0.16
C ALA A 218 -18.45 5.27 -0.78
N HIS A 219 -17.81 4.15 -1.11
CA HIS A 219 -16.69 4.08 -2.07
C HIS A 219 -17.12 4.61 -3.45
N GLU A 220 -18.20 4.06 -4.01
CA GLU A 220 -18.67 4.46 -5.34
C GLU A 220 -19.23 5.89 -5.39
N LEU A 221 -19.87 6.37 -4.31
CA LEU A 221 -20.30 7.76 -4.22
C LEU A 221 -19.10 8.72 -4.28
N GLN A 222 -17.97 8.35 -3.68
CA GLN A 222 -16.77 9.18 -3.73
C GLN A 222 -16.28 9.33 -5.18
N HIS A 223 -16.28 8.26 -5.98
CA HIS A 223 -15.89 8.35 -7.39
C HIS A 223 -16.79 9.28 -8.20
N LEU A 224 -18.11 9.23 -7.99
CA LEU A 224 -19.07 10.13 -8.65
C LEU A 224 -18.75 11.61 -8.32
N ILE A 225 -18.49 11.91 -7.04
CA ILE A 225 -18.12 13.26 -6.61
C ILE A 225 -16.78 13.66 -7.19
N HIS A 226 -15.77 12.78 -7.12
CA HIS A 226 -14.43 13.06 -7.63
C HIS A 226 -14.46 13.38 -9.12
N PHE A 227 -15.17 12.58 -9.91
CA PHE A 227 -15.31 12.79 -11.35
C PHE A 227 -15.91 14.17 -11.70
N HIS A 228 -16.80 14.70 -10.86
CA HIS A 228 -17.33 16.05 -11.05
C HIS A 228 -16.24 17.13 -10.89
N HIS A 229 -15.40 17.01 -9.86
CA HIS A 229 -14.34 17.98 -9.53
C HIS A 229 -13.09 17.82 -10.37
N ASP A 230 -12.61 16.60 -10.57
CA ASP A 230 -11.43 16.27 -11.36
C ASP A 230 -11.59 14.93 -12.11
N ALA A 231 -11.93 15.04 -13.40
CA ALA A 231 -12.11 13.87 -14.26
C ALA A 231 -10.78 13.27 -14.76
N ASP A 232 -9.69 14.04 -14.67
CA ASP A 232 -8.38 13.72 -15.25
C ASP A 232 -7.38 13.21 -14.20
N GLU A 233 -7.82 13.00 -12.95
CA GLU A 233 -7.00 12.48 -11.86
C GLU A 233 -6.56 11.03 -12.10
N TYR A 234 -5.38 10.67 -11.59
CA TYR A 234 -4.83 9.33 -11.66
C TYR A 234 -5.55 8.35 -10.73
N ASP A 235 -5.67 7.11 -11.23
CA ASP A 235 -6.39 6.01 -10.58
C ASP A 235 -5.98 5.78 -9.12
N TRP A 236 -4.68 5.94 -8.77
CA TRP A 236 -4.19 5.74 -7.40
C TRP A 236 -4.66 6.82 -6.41
N VAL A 237 -4.86 8.05 -6.87
CA VAL A 237 -5.39 9.14 -6.03
C VAL A 237 -6.90 8.98 -5.89
N ASP A 238 -7.60 8.73 -7.01
CA ASP A 238 -9.05 8.50 -7.02
C ASP A 238 -9.43 7.38 -6.05
N GLU A 239 -8.73 6.25 -6.12
CA GLU A 239 -8.95 5.14 -5.21
C GLU A 239 -8.49 5.38 -3.79
N GLY A 240 -7.39 6.11 -3.60
CA GLY A 240 -6.99 6.50 -2.25
C GLY A 240 -8.09 7.28 -1.54
N CYS A 241 -8.74 8.20 -2.25
CA CYS A 241 -9.87 8.97 -1.76
C CYS A 241 -11.13 8.11 -1.55
N ALA A 242 -11.46 7.21 -2.48
CA ALA A 242 -12.60 6.31 -2.35
C ALA A 242 -12.43 5.34 -1.16
N GLN A 243 -11.26 4.72 -1.03
CA GLN A 243 -10.92 3.80 0.06
C GLN A 243 -10.96 4.50 1.43
N ILE A 244 -10.39 5.70 1.57
CA ILE A 244 -10.42 6.41 2.86
C ILE A 244 -11.83 6.90 3.23
N ASN A 245 -12.70 7.15 2.25
CA ASN A 245 -14.09 7.55 2.51
C ASN A 245 -14.87 6.51 3.31
N THR A 246 -14.61 5.22 3.06
CA THR A 246 -15.23 4.12 3.81
C THR A 246 -14.94 4.22 5.32
N TRP A 247 -13.71 4.61 5.67
CA TRP A 247 -13.30 4.83 7.06
C TRP A 247 -13.89 6.12 7.63
N PHE A 248 -14.01 7.19 6.83
CA PHE A 248 -14.70 8.41 7.26
C PHE A 248 -16.17 8.19 7.59
N CYS A 249 -16.84 7.31 6.84
CA CYS A 249 -18.22 6.89 7.10
C CYS A 249 -18.34 5.89 8.27
N GLY A 250 -17.22 5.47 8.88
CA GLY A 250 -17.23 4.65 10.09
C GLY A 250 -17.25 3.13 9.85
N TYR A 251 -16.97 2.65 8.63
CA TYR A 251 -17.01 1.22 8.30
C TYR A 251 -15.72 0.44 8.60
N GLY A 252 -14.74 1.07 9.26
CA GLY A 252 -13.52 0.41 9.72
C GLY A 252 -12.43 0.30 8.65
N HIS A 253 -11.52 -0.67 8.84
CA HIS A 253 -10.35 -0.86 7.98
C HIS A 253 -10.62 -1.94 6.91
N PRO A 254 -10.33 -1.69 5.63
CA PRO A 254 -10.54 -2.64 4.55
C PRO A 254 -9.62 -3.87 4.67
N ARG A 255 -10.13 -5.05 4.29
CA ARG A 255 -9.37 -6.32 4.32
C ARG A 255 -8.19 -6.32 3.33
N GLN A 256 -8.24 -5.44 2.33
CA GLN A 256 -7.24 -5.22 1.28
C GLN A 256 -5.86 -4.87 1.84
N ILE A 257 -5.79 -4.29 3.05
CA ILE A 257 -4.53 -4.05 3.79
C ILE A 257 -3.66 -5.31 3.87
N SER A 258 -4.27 -6.47 4.12
CA SER A 258 -3.56 -7.75 4.23
C SER A 258 -2.93 -8.23 2.92
N ALA A 259 -3.46 -7.82 1.77
CA ALA A 259 -2.87 -8.13 0.47
C ALA A 259 -1.58 -7.33 0.23
N PHE A 260 -1.58 -6.05 0.62
CA PHE A 260 -0.37 -5.24 0.58
C PHE A 260 0.71 -5.73 1.55
N GLN A 261 0.34 -6.19 2.76
CA GLN A 261 1.32 -6.80 3.69
C GLN A 261 2.03 -8.02 3.09
N LYS A 262 1.36 -8.77 2.21
CA LYS A 262 1.93 -9.93 1.50
C LYS A 262 2.72 -9.54 0.24
N THR A 263 2.58 -8.29 -0.22
CA THR A 263 3.24 -7.76 -1.42
C THR A 263 3.78 -6.34 -1.17
N PRO A 264 4.68 -6.14 -0.18
CA PRO A 264 5.09 -4.80 0.29
C PRO A 264 5.85 -3.98 -0.76
N ASP A 265 6.57 -4.64 -1.65
CA ASP A 265 7.23 -4.02 -2.80
C ASP A 265 6.24 -3.87 -3.98
N ASN A 266 5.16 -3.12 -3.71
CA ASN A 266 4.16 -2.65 -4.65
C ASN A 266 4.31 -1.14 -4.85
N SER A 267 4.09 -0.66 -6.06
CA SER A 267 4.16 0.78 -6.34
C SER A 267 2.89 1.48 -5.86
N LEU A 268 3.05 2.57 -5.10
CA LEU A 268 1.91 3.40 -4.70
C LEU A 268 1.27 4.14 -5.89
N VAL A 269 2.07 4.60 -6.84
CA VAL A 269 1.60 5.47 -7.94
C VAL A 269 1.41 4.74 -9.26
N ALA A 270 2.16 3.65 -9.48
CA ALA A 270 2.04 2.83 -10.68
C ALA A 270 0.94 1.79 -10.46
N TRP A 271 -0.32 2.21 -10.63
CA TRP A 271 -1.50 1.37 -10.44
C TRP A 271 -1.45 0.11 -11.31
N SER A 272 -1.06 -1.01 -10.69
CA SER A 272 -0.83 -2.27 -11.40
C SER A 272 -2.13 -3.05 -11.56
N ALA A 273 -2.48 -3.42 -12.79
CA ALA A 273 -3.61 -4.32 -13.06
C ALA A 273 -3.40 -5.74 -12.48
N TRP A 274 -2.16 -6.12 -12.13
CA TRP A 274 -1.82 -7.47 -11.68
C TRP A 274 -1.84 -7.64 -10.15
N ASN A 275 -1.95 -6.54 -9.39
CA ASN A 275 -1.96 -6.56 -7.93
C ASN A 275 -3.03 -5.61 -7.35
N GLN A 276 -4.21 -5.55 -7.99
CA GLN A 276 -5.26 -4.57 -7.66
C GLN A 276 -5.65 -4.57 -6.18
N VAL A 277 -5.82 -5.74 -5.57
CA VAL A 277 -6.19 -5.86 -4.14
C VAL A 277 -5.13 -5.22 -3.23
N ALA A 278 -3.84 -5.40 -3.54
CA ALA A 278 -2.77 -4.76 -2.78
C ALA A 278 -2.70 -3.25 -3.06
N ASN A 279 -2.97 -2.80 -4.28
CA ASN A 279 -3.03 -1.36 -4.58
C ASN A 279 -4.06 -0.66 -3.70
N TYR A 280 -5.28 -1.21 -3.59
CA TYR A 280 -6.33 -0.68 -2.70
C TYR A 280 -5.86 -0.62 -1.24
N GLY A 281 -5.22 -1.69 -0.76
CA GLY A 281 -4.67 -1.73 0.60
C GLY A 281 -3.59 -0.67 0.82
N GLN A 282 -2.70 -0.48 -0.16
CA GLN A 282 -1.58 0.46 -0.08
C GLN A 282 -2.05 1.92 -0.13
N THR A 283 -2.96 2.28 -1.05
CA THR A 283 -3.48 3.66 -1.14
C THR A 283 -4.35 4.00 0.07
N TYR A 284 -5.08 3.04 0.63
CA TYR A 284 -5.76 3.19 1.90
C TYR A 284 -4.77 3.50 3.05
N LEU A 285 -3.72 2.69 3.20
CA LEU A 285 -2.71 2.87 4.25
C LEU A 285 -1.95 4.19 4.11
N TRP A 286 -1.65 4.61 2.88
CA TRP A 286 -1.08 5.93 2.60
C TRP A 286 -1.96 7.04 3.18
N ASN A 287 -3.27 6.98 2.93
CA ASN A 287 -4.22 7.96 3.45
C ASN A 287 -4.39 7.88 4.98
N ILE A 288 -4.41 6.68 5.57
CA ILE A 288 -4.44 6.51 7.03
C ILE A 288 -3.16 7.06 7.68
N TYR A 289 -2.00 6.90 7.05
CA TYR A 289 -0.76 7.52 7.50
C TYR A 289 -0.90 9.05 7.52
N LEU A 290 -1.42 9.66 6.45
CA LEU A 290 -1.66 11.11 6.40
C LEU A 290 -2.63 11.57 7.49
N VAL A 291 -3.72 10.82 7.72
CA VAL A 291 -4.69 11.09 8.79
C VAL A 291 -4.01 11.08 10.16
N ASN A 292 -3.25 10.02 10.47
CA ASN A 292 -2.57 9.94 11.76
C ASN A 292 -1.50 11.03 11.92
N ARG A 293 -0.74 11.31 10.86
CA ARG A 293 0.44 12.16 10.92
C ARG A 293 0.12 13.65 10.87
N PHE A 294 -0.86 14.04 10.06
CA PHE A 294 -1.15 15.43 9.70
C PHE A 294 -2.62 15.83 9.88
N LEU A 295 -3.59 14.92 9.69
CA LEU A 295 -5.03 15.26 9.61
C LEU A 295 -5.83 14.70 10.79
N LYS A 296 -5.48 15.12 12.00
CA LYS A 296 -6.01 14.52 13.24
C LYS A 296 -7.44 14.93 13.55
N THR A 297 -7.87 16.10 13.09
CA THR A 297 -9.21 16.64 13.29
C THR A 297 -10.08 16.44 12.05
N ALA A 298 -11.41 16.51 12.20
CA ALA A 298 -12.33 16.47 11.06
C ALA A 298 -12.12 17.67 10.12
N ASP A 299 -11.78 18.85 10.65
CA ASP A 299 -11.59 20.05 9.84
C ASP A 299 -10.29 20.02 9.03
N GLU A 300 -9.21 19.44 9.58
CA GLU A 300 -7.96 19.22 8.83
C GLU A 300 -8.19 18.22 7.69
N ARG A 301 -8.88 17.12 7.96
CA ARG A 301 -9.28 16.15 6.92
C ARG A 301 -10.11 16.82 5.83
N GLN A 302 -11.14 17.57 6.23
CA GLN A 302 -12.00 18.29 5.30
C GLN A 302 -11.22 19.27 4.42
N LYS A 303 -10.34 20.08 5.00
CA LYS A 303 -9.53 21.03 4.23
C LYS A 303 -8.58 20.32 3.27
N PHE A 304 -7.94 19.25 3.71
CA PHE A 304 -6.98 18.51 2.90
C PHE A 304 -7.65 17.82 1.71
N TYR A 305 -8.70 17.02 1.94
CA TYR A 305 -9.34 16.26 0.86
C TYR A 305 -10.14 17.14 -0.10
N ASN A 306 -10.79 18.22 0.37
CA ASN A 306 -11.37 19.19 -0.56
C ASN A 306 -10.30 19.86 -1.42
N SER A 307 -9.14 20.22 -0.85
CA SER A 307 -8.03 20.80 -1.62
C SER A 307 -7.43 19.82 -2.62
N LEU A 308 -7.38 18.53 -2.29
CA LEU A 308 -6.85 17.49 -3.18
C LEU A 308 -7.82 17.25 -4.35
N VAL A 309 -9.09 17.00 -4.07
CA VAL A 309 -10.11 16.67 -5.10
C VAL A 309 -10.47 17.84 -6.01
N SER A 310 -10.41 19.08 -5.52
CA SER A 310 -10.69 20.28 -6.35
C SER A 310 -9.47 20.82 -7.11
N SER A 311 -8.29 20.24 -6.88
CA SER A 311 -7.06 20.61 -7.58
C SER A 311 -7.14 20.21 -9.05
N LYS A 312 -6.48 20.98 -9.94
CA LYS A 312 -6.21 20.58 -11.33
C LYS A 312 -4.80 20.01 -11.53
N LYS A 313 -4.05 19.90 -10.44
CA LYS A 313 -2.81 19.15 -10.38
C LYS A 313 -3.15 17.73 -9.96
N ALA A 314 -2.84 16.77 -10.82
CA ALA A 314 -3.07 15.35 -10.61
C ALA A 314 -1.88 14.67 -9.91
N GLY A 315 -2.12 13.52 -9.28
CA GLY A 315 -1.10 12.61 -8.80
C GLY A 315 -0.19 13.21 -7.75
N ILE A 316 1.11 12.98 -7.91
CA ILE A 316 2.15 13.51 -7.02
C ILE A 316 2.08 15.03 -6.90
N ASP A 317 1.75 15.76 -7.98
CA ASP A 317 1.66 17.22 -7.95
C ASP A 317 0.44 17.72 -7.16
N GLY A 318 -0.67 16.99 -7.21
CA GLY A 318 -1.85 17.21 -6.37
C GLY A 318 -1.52 17.03 -4.88
N PHE A 319 -0.86 15.92 -4.54
CA PHE A 319 -0.38 15.68 -3.18
C PHE A 319 0.65 16.72 -2.72
N ASN A 320 1.61 17.11 -3.56
CA ASN A 320 2.57 18.17 -3.22
C ASN A 320 1.88 19.49 -2.91
N HIS A 321 0.85 19.84 -3.69
CA HIS A 321 0.05 21.02 -3.42
C HIS A 321 -0.66 20.93 -2.06
N ALA A 322 -1.37 19.83 -1.79
CA ALA A 322 -2.11 19.64 -0.55
C ALA A 322 -1.18 19.52 0.68
N LEU A 323 -0.01 18.88 0.56
CA LEU A 323 0.96 18.66 1.64
C LEU A 323 1.78 19.90 1.99
N SER A 324 1.86 20.88 1.09
CA SER A 324 2.68 22.10 1.28
C SER A 324 2.35 22.86 2.56
N GLN A 325 1.09 22.82 3.01
CA GLN A 325 0.64 23.42 4.27
C GLN A 325 1.34 22.85 5.52
N PHE A 326 1.84 21.62 5.43
CA PHE A 326 2.59 20.94 6.50
C PHE A 326 4.11 21.07 6.34
N LYS A 327 4.58 21.91 5.41
CA LYS A 327 6.01 22.08 5.08
C LYS A 327 6.70 20.75 4.72
N THR A 328 5.97 19.86 4.04
CA THR A 328 6.45 18.60 3.50
C THR A 328 6.02 18.48 2.04
N ASN A 329 6.63 17.55 1.32
CA ASN A 329 6.22 17.14 -0.02
C ASN A 329 5.87 15.64 -0.02
N PHE A 330 5.37 15.14 -1.15
CA PHE A 330 5.02 13.74 -1.36
C PHE A 330 6.21 12.82 -1.10
N SER A 331 7.40 13.13 -1.62
CA SER A 331 8.58 12.27 -1.49
C SER A 331 9.01 12.06 -0.04
N ASP A 332 9.07 13.13 0.75
CA ASP A 332 9.42 13.07 2.18
C ASP A 332 8.34 12.36 3.00
N ALA A 333 7.07 12.64 2.69
CA ALA A 333 5.94 11.98 3.34
C ALA A 333 5.90 10.49 3.00
N PHE A 334 6.20 10.11 1.76
CA PHE A 334 6.27 8.73 1.26
C PHE A 334 7.37 7.92 1.97
N ALA A 335 8.59 8.48 2.10
CA ALA A 335 9.65 7.81 2.83
C ALA A 335 9.26 7.55 4.30
N ASN A 336 8.64 8.54 4.96
CA ASN A 336 8.16 8.38 6.32
C ASN A 336 6.96 7.43 6.45
N PHE A 337 6.10 7.36 5.44
CA PHE A 337 5.03 6.37 5.34
C PHE A 337 5.62 4.96 5.35
N TYR A 338 6.61 4.67 4.52
CA TYR A 338 7.22 3.33 4.50
C TYR A 338 7.96 3.00 5.80
N ILE A 339 8.73 3.94 6.37
CA ILE A 339 9.34 3.74 7.70
C ILE A 339 8.25 3.42 8.74
N THR A 340 7.13 4.15 8.72
CA THR A 340 5.99 3.90 9.59
C THR A 340 5.39 2.51 9.34
N SER A 341 5.26 2.10 8.09
CA SER A 341 4.71 0.80 7.69
C SER A 341 5.59 -0.37 8.11
N PHE A 342 6.92 -0.23 8.11
CA PHE A 342 7.82 -1.30 8.59
C PHE A 342 8.00 -1.32 10.11
N LEU A 343 8.09 -0.14 10.76
CA LEU A 343 8.39 -0.07 12.19
C LEU A 343 7.12 -0.15 13.04
N ASN A 344 6.17 0.75 12.76
CA ASN A 344 4.98 1.01 13.55
C ASN A 344 5.16 0.91 15.08
N GLN A 345 6.08 1.69 15.64
CA GLN A 345 6.37 1.68 17.09
C GLN A 345 5.91 3.00 17.73
N PRO A 346 4.76 3.03 18.43
CA PRO A 346 4.26 4.24 19.10
C PRO A 346 5.24 4.84 20.13
N GLU A 347 6.06 4.01 20.73
CA GLU A 347 7.04 4.36 21.74
C GLU A 347 8.33 4.96 21.16
N LEU A 348 8.62 4.70 19.87
CA LEU A 348 9.82 5.18 19.19
C LEU A 348 9.85 6.71 19.13
N LYS A 349 10.99 7.32 19.49
CA LYS A 349 11.21 8.78 19.45
C LYS A 349 12.06 9.19 18.24
N PRO A 350 11.66 10.21 17.47
CA PRO A 350 10.42 10.98 17.59
C PRO A 350 9.18 10.13 17.25
N SER A 351 8.03 10.46 17.84
CA SER A 351 6.76 9.71 17.73
C SER A 351 6.07 9.84 16.36
N ALA A 352 6.86 9.85 15.29
CA ALA A 352 6.42 10.05 13.91
C ALA A 352 6.27 8.72 13.14
N TYR A 353 6.83 7.63 13.65
CA TYR A 353 6.93 6.33 12.95
C TYR A 353 5.89 5.32 13.45
N THR A 354 4.63 5.73 13.46
CA THR A 354 3.52 4.88 13.92
C THR A 354 2.21 5.28 13.25
N PHE A 355 1.30 4.32 13.09
CA PHE A 355 -0.13 4.55 12.82
C PHE A 355 -0.93 4.84 14.10
N GLY A 356 -0.28 4.83 15.26
CA GLY A 356 -0.89 5.08 16.55
C GLY A 356 -1.99 4.06 16.86
N LYS A 357 -3.07 4.55 17.47
CA LYS A 357 -4.23 3.70 17.82
C LYS A 357 -5.10 3.32 16.61
N LEU A 358 -4.87 3.91 15.43
CA LEU A 358 -5.66 3.57 14.24
C LEU A 358 -5.29 2.18 13.74
N LEU A 359 -4.00 1.84 13.70
CA LEU A 359 -3.52 0.52 13.28
C LEU A 359 -2.35 0.09 14.19
N PRO A 360 -2.58 -0.28 15.46
CA PRO A 360 -1.50 -0.60 16.40
C PRO A 360 -0.71 -1.86 16.02
N ASP A 361 -1.36 -2.83 15.39
CA ASP A 361 -0.78 -4.15 15.09
C ASP A 361 -0.32 -4.32 13.64
N TYR A 362 -0.35 -3.24 12.85
CA TYR A 362 0.06 -3.28 11.45
C TYR A 362 1.59 -3.17 11.32
N SER A 363 2.20 -4.05 10.55
CA SER A 363 3.58 -3.86 10.07
C SER A 363 3.80 -4.59 8.74
N LEU A 364 4.75 -4.09 7.96
CA LEU A 364 5.32 -4.78 6.81
C LEU A 364 6.53 -5.64 7.23
N PRO A 365 6.74 -6.80 6.61
CA PRO A 365 7.92 -7.62 6.87
C PRO A 365 9.17 -6.94 6.29
N ALA A 366 10.29 -7.00 7.02
CA ALA A 366 11.58 -6.56 6.48
C ALA A 366 12.02 -7.46 5.31
N SER A 367 12.63 -6.88 4.28
CA SER A 367 13.15 -7.57 3.10
C SER A 367 14.35 -8.48 3.43
N GLY A 368 15.08 -8.17 4.52
CA GLY A 368 16.16 -9.02 5.00
C GLY A 368 16.75 -8.57 6.34
N TYR A 369 17.53 -9.46 6.94
CA TYR A 369 18.23 -9.23 8.21
C TYR A 369 19.70 -9.64 8.08
N PHE A 370 20.62 -8.78 8.55
CA PHE A 370 22.06 -8.99 8.48
C PHE A 370 22.70 -8.83 9.85
N THR A 371 23.50 -9.81 10.27
CA THR A 371 24.15 -9.83 11.60
C THR A 371 25.66 -9.70 11.59
N SER A 372 26.28 -9.77 10.41
CA SER A 372 27.73 -9.81 10.25
C SER A 372 28.22 -8.77 9.25
N PHE A 373 29.44 -8.29 9.46
CA PHE A 373 30.16 -7.43 8.50
C PHE A 373 31.41 -8.15 7.96
N PRO A 374 31.77 -7.94 6.68
CA PRO A 374 31.02 -7.17 5.69
C PRO A 374 29.73 -7.89 5.26
N ALA A 375 28.71 -7.12 4.88
CA ALA A 375 27.46 -7.62 4.33
C ALA A 375 27.34 -7.20 2.86
N MET A 376 26.83 -8.09 2.01
CA MET A 376 26.51 -7.78 0.62
C MET A 376 25.21 -8.47 0.23
N PHE A 377 24.31 -7.71 -0.38
CA PHE A 377 23.05 -8.24 -0.86
C PHE A 377 22.56 -7.53 -2.11
N ARG A 378 21.65 -8.20 -2.82
CA ARG A 378 21.01 -7.72 -4.04
C ARG A 378 19.52 -7.96 -3.93
N ASP A 379 18.76 -7.01 -4.44
CA ASP A 379 17.31 -7.12 -4.54
C ASP A 379 16.80 -6.26 -5.70
N SER A 380 15.48 -6.14 -5.83
CA SER A 380 14.82 -5.27 -6.80
C SER A 380 13.67 -4.52 -6.15
N VAL A 381 13.50 -3.25 -6.49
CA VAL A 381 12.44 -2.40 -5.94
C VAL A 381 11.58 -1.82 -7.05
N SER A 382 10.28 -1.71 -6.80
CA SER A 382 9.33 -1.03 -7.68
C SER A 382 9.53 0.49 -7.64
N ILE A 383 9.19 1.19 -8.72
CA ILE A 383 9.13 2.66 -8.68
C ILE A 383 8.09 3.08 -7.66
N TRP A 384 8.40 4.05 -6.79
CA TRP A 384 7.56 4.40 -5.64
C TRP A 384 7.06 3.19 -4.84
N GLY A 385 7.93 2.18 -4.72
CA GLY A 385 7.92 1.14 -3.71
C GLY A 385 9.17 1.27 -2.82
N ALA A 386 9.25 0.46 -1.78
CA ALA A 386 10.42 0.45 -0.91
C ALA A 386 10.70 -0.92 -0.30
N ASP A 387 11.99 -1.20 -0.14
CA ASP A 387 12.52 -2.32 0.63
C ASP A 387 13.12 -1.82 1.94
N MET A 388 13.07 -2.65 2.97
CA MET A 388 13.66 -2.35 4.27
C MET A 388 14.47 -3.52 4.80
N PHE A 389 15.75 -3.29 5.05
CA PHE A 389 16.66 -4.26 5.63
C PHE A 389 17.01 -3.86 7.05
N LYS A 390 17.11 -4.85 7.92
CA LYS A 390 17.56 -4.68 9.30
C LYS A 390 19.00 -5.15 9.41
N VAL A 391 19.89 -4.30 9.90
CA VAL A 391 21.32 -4.59 10.06
C VAL A 391 21.67 -4.46 11.53
N ASN A 392 22.11 -5.55 12.15
CA ASN A 392 22.58 -5.57 13.52
C ASN A 392 23.97 -4.93 13.58
N LEU A 393 24.13 -3.96 14.49
CA LEU A 393 25.35 -3.18 14.62
C LEU A 393 26.31 -3.72 15.69
N ALA A 394 25.99 -4.84 16.34
CA ALA A 394 26.82 -5.41 17.41
C ALA A 394 28.25 -5.74 16.94
N ALA A 395 28.40 -6.22 15.70
CA ALA A 395 29.69 -6.51 15.07
C ALA A 395 30.22 -5.35 14.21
N ALA A 396 29.57 -4.18 14.24
CA ALA A 396 30.04 -3.02 13.48
C ALA A 396 31.23 -2.36 14.20
N GLY A 397 32.20 -1.88 13.42
CA GLY A 397 33.23 -0.99 13.95
C GLY A 397 32.68 0.40 14.30
N SER A 398 33.53 1.28 14.81
CA SER A 398 33.23 2.69 15.09
C SER A 398 32.70 3.45 13.86
N GLN A 399 33.10 3.00 12.67
CA GLN A 399 32.71 3.56 11.38
C GLN A 399 32.35 2.45 10.37
N ILE A 400 31.29 2.70 9.62
CA ILE A 400 30.86 1.86 8.51
C ILE A 400 30.81 2.65 7.21
N ARG A 401 31.01 1.94 6.11
CA ARG A 401 30.79 2.39 4.74
C ARG A 401 29.65 1.59 4.13
N VAL A 402 28.68 2.28 3.56
CA VAL A 402 27.60 1.68 2.77
C VAL A 402 27.77 2.14 1.32
N ASP A 403 28.07 1.20 0.43
CA ASP A 403 28.12 1.40 -1.01
C ASP A 403 26.79 0.94 -1.63
N PHE A 404 26.24 1.73 -2.56
CA PHE A 404 25.03 1.43 -3.32
C PHE A 404 25.34 1.38 -4.81
N ALA A 405 24.76 0.40 -5.51
CA ALA A 405 24.62 0.44 -6.95
C ALA A 405 23.20 0.01 -7.37
N GLY A 406 22.58 0.77 -8.26
CA GLY A 406 21.27 0.46 -8.83
C GLY A 406 21.28 0.46 -10.35
N ASP A 407 20.43 -0.35 -10.96
CA ASP A 407 20.20 -0.34 -12.40
C ASP A 407 19.54 0.99 -12.83
N LEU A 408 20.01 1.54 -13.95
CA LEU A 408 19.24 2.49 -14.74
C LEU A 408 18.36 1.68 -15.69
N THR A 409 17.06 1.73 -15.48
CA THR A 409 16.07 1.04 -16.31
C THR A 409 15.79 1.82 -17.61
N ASN A 410 14.75 1.43 -18.36
CA ASN A 410 14.29 2.17 -19.54
C ASN A 410 13.74 3.57 -19.19
N LEU A 411 13.22 3.72 -17.98
CA LEU A 411 12.93 5.01 -17.38
C LEU A 411 14.15 5.41 -16.56
N ASP A 412 14.51 6.70 -16.56
CA ASP A 412 15.65 7.24 -15.78
C ASP A 412 15.33 7.23 -14.26
N ASN A 413 14.98 6.06 -13.71
CA ASN A 413 14.63 5.87 -12.31
C ASN A 413 15.72 6.41 -11.40
N GLN A 414 15.31 6.95 -10.26
CA GLN A 414 16.21 7.42 -9.22
C GLN A 414 16.09 6.51 -8.00
N PHE A 415 17.10 6.56 -7.13
CA PHE A 415 17.06 5.84 -5.87
C PHE A 415 17.24 6.80 -4.71
N GLU A 416 16.53 6.54 -3.63
CA GLU A 416 16.84 7.10 -2.33
C GLU A 416 17.19 5.97 -1.37
N VAL A 417 18.34 6.09 -0.73
CA VAL A 417 18.81 5.12 0.27
C VAL A 417 18.91 5.83 1.60
N ILE A 418 18.12 5.37 2.57
CA ILE A 418 18.01 5.95 3.92
C ILE A 418 18.55 4.95 4.94
N LEU A 419 19.43 5.42 5.82
CA LEU A 419 19.97 4.68 6.95
C LEU A 419 19.36 5.27 8.22
N LEU A 420 18.59 4.49 8.95
CA LEU A 420 17.94 4.88 10.20
C LEU A 420 18.54 4.07 11.35
N PHE A 421 19.35 4.72 12.18
CA PHE A 421 19.97 4.14 13.36
C PHE A 421 19.00 4.21 14.53
N VAL A 422 18.76 3.07 15.17
CA VAL A 422 17.77 2.93 16.23
C VAL A 422 18.42 2.24 17.43
N ASN A 423 18.27 2.88 18.59
CA ASN A 423 18.37 2.18 19.87
C ASN A 423 17.02 1.55 20.16
N GLU A 424 16.93 0.23 20.01
CA GLU A 424 15.68 -0.51 20.17
C GLU A 424 15.26 -0.69 21.63
N VAL A 425 16.19 -0.54 22.58
CA VAL A 425 15.89 -0.60 24.02
C VAL A 425 15.32 0.73 24.48
N ASP A 426 16.02 1.82 24.20
CA ASP A 426 15.58 3.17 24.57
C ASP A 426 14.45 3.70 23.66
N LYS A 427 14.09 2.92 22.62
CA LYS A 427 13.09 3.28 21.62
C LYS A 427 13.35 4.65 21.05
N LYS A 428 14.57 4.85 20.54
CA LYS A 428 15.03 6.16 20.05
C LYS A 428 15.75 6.02 18.72
N VAL A 429 15.36 6.86 17.75
CA VAL A 429 16.15 7.10 16.55
C VAL A 429 17.35 7.95 16.94
N THR A 430 18.54 7.38 16.79
CA THR A 430 19.82 8.01 17.14
C THR A 430 20.49 8.67 15.94
N GLY A 431 20.11 8.29 14.71
CA GLY A 431 20.62 8.90 13.48
C GLY A 431 19.72 8.60 12.28
N ARG A 432 19.66 9.54 11.33
CA ARG A 432 19.01 9.36 10.02
C ARG A 432 19.89 9.98 8.95
N HIS A 433 20.30 9.18 7.98
CA HIS A 433 21.25 9.57 6.95
C HIS A 433 20.79 9.12 5.58
N HIS A 434 21.23 9.84 4.54
CA HIS A 434 20.89 9.56 3.14
C HIS A 434 22.17 9.42 2.33
N ILE A 435 22.21 8.51 1.36
CA ILE A 435 23.27 8.50 0.35
C ILE A 435 22.95 9.60 -0.68
N THR A 436 23.57 10.77 -0.53
CA THR A 436 23.24 11.98 -1.32
C THR A 436 23.98 12.08 -2.65
N ASN A 437 24.94 11.21 -2.90
CA ASN A 437 25.83 11.25 -4.06
C ASN A 437 25.54 10.15 -5.10
N ILE A 438 24.34 9.54 -5.08
CA ILE A 438 23.92 8.55 -6.09
C ILE A 438 23.85 9.22 -7.46
N LYS A 439 24.70 8.79 -8.40
CA LYS A 439 24.81 9.36 -9.75
C LYS A 439 25.03 8.29 -10.81
N ALA A 440 24.55 8.56 -12.02
CA ALA A 440 24.78 7.69 -13.17
C ALA A 440 26.29 7.57 -13.50
N THR A 441 26.75 6.36 -13.77
CA THR A 441 28.15 6.03 -14.07
C THR A 441 28.53 6.25 -15.53
N THR A 442 27.56 6.37 -16.45
CA THR A 442 27.80 6.59 -17.89
C THR A 442 26.83 7.63 -18.50
N PRO A 443 27.31 8.56 -19.36
CA PRO A 443 26.44 9.44 -20.16
C PRO A 443 25.64 8.65 -21.23
N ARG A 444 24.39 9.04 -21.51
CA ARG A 444 23.42 8.38 -22.41
C ARG A 444 24.02 7.88 -23.75
N ARG A 445 24.56 6.65 -23.81
CA ARG A 445 24.73 5.89 -25.07
C ARG A 445 24.54 4.38 -24.81
N THR A 446 23.45 3.87 -25.39
CA THR A 446 23.03 2.46 -25.66
C THR A 446 23.62 1.29 -24.85
N GLY A 447 22.71 0.47 -24.31
CA GLY A 447 22.96 -0.83 -23.65
C GLY A 447 22.37 -0.88 -22.23
N ILE A 448 21.74 -1.99 -21.81
CA ILE A 448 21.33 -2.29 -20.43
C ILE A 448 22.17 -3.49 -19.98
N SER A 449 22.77 -3.45 -18.79
CA SER A 449 23.54 -4.57 -18.21
C SER A 449 23.46 -4.54 -16.68
N ARG A 450 23.61 -5.71 -16.05
CA ARG A 450 23.39 -5.98 -14.61
C ARG A 450 24.26 -5.12 -13.67
N VAL A 451 23.70 -4.77 -12.50
CA VAL A 451 24.39 -4.13 -11.36
C VAL A 451 25.73 -4.80 -11.02
N MET A 452 26.83 -4.06 -11.19
CA MET A 452 28.17 -4.45 -10.74
C MET A 452 28.78 -3.29 -9.96
N LEU A 453 29.19 -3.55 -8.72
CA LEU A 453 30.07 -2.66 -7.96
C LEU A 453 31.53 -3.00 -8.29
N PRO A 454 32.45 -2.03 -8.41
CA PRO A 454 33.88 -2.29 -8.52
C PRO A 454 34.35 -3.11 -7.31
N GLY A 455 34.95 -4.28 -7.58
CA GLY A 455 35.53 -5.13 -6.54
C GLY A 455 36.86 -4.59 -6.04
N HIS A 456 37.14 -4.79 -4.74
CA HIS A 456 38.46 -4.55 -4.15
C HIS A 456 39.50 -5.53 -4.74
N ASN A 457 40.45 -4.99 -5.50
CA ASN A 457 41.81 -5.41 -5.84
C ASN A 457 42.20 -6.91 -5.95
N ASN A 458 42.37 -7.39 -7.18
CA ASN A 458 43.68 -7.83 -7.71
C ASN A 458 43.58 -7.93 -9.24
N GLY A 459 44.61 -7.44 -9.95
CA GLY A 459 44.59 -7.17 -11.39
C GLY A 459 44.06 -8.32 -12.25
N ASP A 460 43.03 -8.01 -13.03
CA ASP A 460 42.92 -8.24 -14.48
C ASP A 460 41.49 -7.90 -14.90
N TYR A 461 41.33 -6.70 -15.46
CA TYR A 461 40.18 -6.37 -16.30
C TYR A 461 40.73 -5.87 -17.63
N ASP A 462 40.98 -6.81 -18.54
CA ASP A 462 41.30 -6.50 -19.93
C ASP A 462 40.03 -6.01 -20.67
N PHE A 463 40.24 -5.02 -21.54
CA PHE A 463 39.25 -4.18 -22.22
C PHE A 463 38.23 -4.90 -23.15
N PRO A 464 37.08 -4.24 -23.48
CA PRO A 464 36.34 -3.23 -22.73
C PRO A 464 35.07 -3.84 -22.11
N THR A 465 34.77 -3.45 -20.87
CA THR A 465 33.49 -3.75 -20.21
C THR A 465 32.31 -3.27 -21.06
N PRO A 466 31.21 -4.04 -21.15
CA PRO A 466 29.94 -3.53 -21.68
C PRO A 466 29.58 -2.20 -21.01
N THR A 467 28.96 -1.27 -21.73
CA THR A 467 28.45 0.00 -21.17
C THR A 467 27.34 -0.30 -20.16
N VAL A 468 27.71 -0.51 -18.90
CA VAL A 468 26.77 -0.74 -17.80
C VAL A 468 26.09 0.60 -17.46
N ARG A 469 24.75 0.65 -17.54
CA ARG A 469 23.98 1.78 -17.01
C ARG A 469 23.67 1.53 -15.53
N THR A 470 24.55 2.00 -14.66
CA THR A 470 24.34 1.95 -13.22
C THR A 470 24.31 3.35 -12.63
N GLN A 471 23.64 3.49 -11.50
CA GLN A 471 23.82 4.61 -10.59
C GLN A 471 24.56 4.12 -9.37
N MET A 472 25.57 4.86 -8.93
CA MET A 472 26.37 4.50 -7.78
C MET A 472 26.48 5.67 -6.81
N GLY A 473 26.49 5.35 -5.53
CA GLY A 473 26.71 6.29 -4.43
C GLY A 473 27.26 5.56 -3.23
N HIS A 474 27.75 6.30 -2.25
CA HIS A 474 28.20 5.73 -0.99
C HIS A 474 28.10 6.75 0.13
N ILE A 475 28.04 6.25 1.37
CA ILE A 475 28.17 7.04 2.58
C ILE A 475 29.14 6.35 3.54
N GLU A 476 30.00 7.14 4.16
CA GLU A 476 30.84 6.73 5.28
C GLU A 476 30.32 7.45 6.53
N ILE A 477 30.10 6.70 7.59
CA ILE A 477 29.42 7.22 8.77
C ILE A 477 29.90 6.56 10.05
N ALA A 478 30.04 7.37 11.10
CA ALA A 478 30.25 6.89 12.46
C ALA A 478 28.98 6.21 12.98
N VAL A 479 29.10 5.00 13.50
CA VAL A 479 27.97 4.31 14.13
C VAL A 479 27.62 5.06 15.42
N PRO A 480 26.40 5.60 15.58
CA PRO A 480 26.05 6.34 16.79
C PRO A 480 26.20 5.47 18.03
N GLU A 481 26.75 6.04 19.11
CA GLU A 481 26.81 5.37 20.41
C GLU A 481 25.41 4.90 20.82
N ASN A 482 25.30 3.63 21.22
CA ASN A 482 24.06 2.93 21.59
C ASN A 482 23.06 2.64 20.45
N ALA A 483 23.44 2.80 19.17
CA ALA A 483 22.64 2.25 18.07
C ALA A 483 22.79 0.73 18.02
N GLY A 484 21.75 -0.02 18.40
CA GLY A 484 21.74 -1.48 18.32
C GLY A 484 21.43 -2.00 16.91
N MET A 485 20.59 -1.27 16.18
CA MET A 485 20.13 -1.64 14.84
C MET A 485 20.22 -0.47 13.86
N MET A 486 20.57 -0.77 12.61
CA MET A 486 20.38 0.12 11.48
C MET A 486 19.28 -0.45 10.57
N TYR A 487 18.27 0.35 10.31
CA TYR A 487 17.23 0.09 9.32
C TYR A 487 17.64 0.77 8.02
N LEU A 488 17.99 -0.02 7.00
CA LEU A 488 18.41 0.46 5.69
C LEU A 488 17.23 0.32 4.73
N MET A 489 16.69 1.47 4.30
CA MET A 489 15.58 1.54 3.36
C MET A 489 16.08 1.92 1.97
N VAL A 490 15.62 1.21 0.95
CA VAL A 490 15.86 1.54 -0.46
C VAL A 490 14.53 1.87 -1.11
N VAL A 491 14.42 3.07 -1.67
CA VAL A 491 13.22 3.57 -2.35
C VAL A 491 13.51 3.75 -3.83
N GLY A 492 12.70 3.12 -4.68
CA GLY A 492 12.67 3.43 -6.11
C GLY A 492 11.90 4.72 -6.35
N LYS A 493 12.42 5.64 -7.16
CA LYS A 493 11.76 6.90 -7.53
C LYS A 493 11.66 7.08 -9.03
N ALA A 494 10.61 7.77 -9.46
CA ALA A 494 10.48 8.22 -10.84
C ALA A 494 11.26 9.51 -11.10
N PRO A 495 11.68 9.76 -12.34
CA PRO A 495 12.01 11.13 -12.77
C PRO A 495 10.84 12.08 -12.50
N ALA A 496 11.15 13.33 -12.15
CA ALA A 496 10.14 14.33 -11.82
C ALA A 496 9.27 14.76 -13.02
N ASP A 497 9.69 14.47 -14.25
CA ASP A 497 9.05 14.88 -15.50
C ASP A 497 8.27 13.75 -16.21
N VAL A 498 8.16 12.58 -15.58
CA VAL A 498 7.38 11.45 -16.12
C VAL A 498 5.98 11.44 -15.49
N PRO A 499 4.90 11.54 -16.29
CA PRO A 499 3.54 11.43 -15.79
C PRO A 499 3.29 10.09 -15.09
N ASP A 500 2.51 10.08 -14.00
CA ASP A 500 2.22 8.85 -13.23
C ASP A 500 1.65 7.72 -14.10
N SER A 501 0.86 8.05 -15.13
CA SER A 501 0.31 7.09 -16.10
C SER A 501 1.36 6.29 -16.87
N MET A 502 2.58 6.82 -17.02
CA MET A 502 3.68 6.12 -17.69
C MET A 502 4.40 5.15 -16.75
N LEU A 503 4.18 5.25 -15.43
CA LEU A 503 4.87 4.45 -14.42
C LEU A 503 4.29 3.04 -14.30
N ALA A 504 3.02 2.83 -14.67
CA ALA A 504 2.34 1.53 -14.64
C ALA A 504 3.06 0.41 -15.46
N TRP A 505 3.93 0.80 -16.38
CA TRP A 505 4.69 -0.11 -17.25
C TRP A 505 6.14 -0.31 -16.78
N SER A 506 6.53 0.31 -15.67
CA SER A 506 7.88 0.19 -15.14
C SER A 506 8.07 -1.19 -14.48
N GLY A 507 9.11 -1.90 -14.92
CA GLY A 507 9.60 -3.05 -14.19
C GLY A 507 10.33 -2.63 -12.92
N LYS A 508 10.57 -3.58 -12.01
CA LYS A 508 11.42 -3.35 -10.85
C LYS A 508 12.85 -3.03 -11.27
N ALA A 509 13.50 -2.13 -10.55
CA ALA A 509 14.90 -1.80 -10.75
C ALA A 509 15.74 -2.63 -9.77
N ASN A 510 16.72 -3.38 -10.28
CA ASN A 510 17.62 -4.13 -9.40
C ASN A 510 18.62 -3.18 -8.75
N TYR A 511 19.07 -3.55 -7.55
CA TYR A 511 20.14 -2.87 -6.85
C TYR A 511 21.00 -3.84 -6.05
N ARG A 512 22.12 -3.33 -5.58
CA ARG A 512 23.10 -3.98 -4.73
C ARG A 512 23.52 -3.02 -3.63
N ILE A 513 23.66 -3.55 -2.42
CA ILE A 513 24.24 -2.87 -1.26
C ILE A 513 25.46 -3.66 -0.81
N ASP A 514 26.54 -2.96 -0.49
CA ASP A 514 27.68 -3.50 0.26
C ASP A 514 27.88 -2.66 1.51
N ILE A 515 27.99 -3.31 2.67
CA ILE A 515 28.25 -2.66 3.95
C ILE A 515 29.55 -3.22 4.53
N LYS A 516 30.48 -2.33 4.86
CA LYS A 516 31.82 -2.67 5.34
C LYS A 516 32.17 -1.82 6.56
N THR A 517 33.02 -2.34 7.43
CA THR A 517 33.66 -1.52 8.47
C THR A 517 34.89 -0.83 7.87
N ILE A 518 35.11 0.44 8.22
CA ILE A 518 36.24 1.23 7.69
C ILE A 518 37.52 0.95 8.49
N GLU A 519 37.36 0.74 9.79
CA GLU A 519 38.40 0.18 10.64
C GLU A 519 38.21 -1.32 10.72
N ALA A 520 39.30 -2.08 10.75
CA ALA A 520 39.21 -3.49 11.15
C ALA A 520 38.58 -3.48 12.54
N ALA A 521 37.41 -4.11 12.70
CA ALA A 521 36.98 -4.53 14.03
C ALA A 521 38.22 -5.17 14.66
N ALA A 522 38.70 -4.64 15.79
CA ALA A 522 39.80 -5.26 16.50
C ALA A 522 39.44 -6.73 16.57
N ALA A 523 40.19 -7.56 15.82
CA ALA A 523 39.78 -8.92 15.58
C ALA A 523 39.53 -9.50 16.97
N ALA A 524 38.26 -9.78 17.28
CA ALA A 524 37.97 -10.61 18.42
C ALA A 524 38.83 -11.84 18.16
N ALA A 525 39.83 -12.05 19.05
CA ALA A 525 40.75 -13.16 18.92
C ALA A 525 39.90 -14.39 18.57
N PRO A 526 40.27 -15.19 17.56
CA PRO A 526 39.40 -16.24 17.05
C PRO A 526 38.91 -17.02 18.26
N ALA A 527 37.61 -16.89 18.56
CA ALA A 527 37.02 -17.60 19.68
C ALA A 527 37.25 -19.07 19.34
N THR A 528 38.17 -19.68 20.07
CA THR A 528 38.51 -21.08 19.98
C THR A 528 37.22 -21.86 20.17
N GLY A 529 36.62 -22.33 19.06
CA GLY A 529 35.36 -23.07 19.00
C GLY A 529 34.26 -22.50 19.90
N ALA A 530 33.32 -21.74 19.34
CA ALA A 530 32.11 -21.33 20.07
C ALA A 530 31.33 -22.59 20.52
N GLY A 531 31.70 -23.11 21.68
CA GLY A 531 30.98 -24.12 22.43
C GLY A 531 30.03 -23.42 23.38
N PHE A 532 28.99 -24.13 23.80
CA PHE A 532 27.98 -23.63 24.70
C PHE A 532 28.58 -23.03 25.99
N SER A 533 28.23 -21.77 26.28
CA SER A 533 28.65 -21.08 27.51
C SER A 533 27.53 -21.13 28.54
N ALA A 534 27.60 -22.12 29.44
CA ALA A 534 26.71 -22.21 30.59
C ALA A 534 26.73 -20.95 31.46
N ASN A 535 27.88 -20.27 31.48
CA ASN A 535 28.11 -19.07 32.28
C ASN A 535 27.33 -17.87 31.73
N LEU A 536 27.28 -17.68 30.40
CA LEU A 536 26.53 -16.57 29.78
C LEU A 536 25.03 -16.71 30.00
N LEU A 537 24.47 -17.91 29.81
CA LEU A 537 23.05 -18.15 30.05
C LEU A 537 22.69 -18.01 31.53
N THR A 538 23.55 -18.49 32.44
CA THR A 538 23.32 -18.35 33.89
C THR A 538 23.34 -16.88 34.31
N GLN A 539 24.32 -16.11 33.85
CA GLN A 539 24.37 -14.66 34.12
C GLN A 539 23.14 -13.94 33.54
N TYR A 540 22.71 -14.32 32.32
CA TYR A 540 21.53 -13.75 31.70
C TYR A 540 20.26 -14.00 32.54
N ILE A 541 20.10 -15.23 33.05
CA ILE A 541 18.99 -15.63 33.92
C ILE A 541 19.02 -14.85 35.24
N ASP A 542 20.19 -14.75 35.88
CA ASP A 542 20.37 -14.09 37.17
C ASP A 542 20.09 -12.57 37.10
N LEU A 543 20.42 -11.94 35.97
CA LEU A 543 20.18 -10.51 35.71
C LEU A 543 18.73 -10.18 35.38
N GLY A 544 17.89 -11.16 35.06
CA GLY A 544 16.47 -10.97 34.73
C GLY A 544 15.61 -10.36 35.86
N SER A 545 16.20 -10.16 37.04
CA SER A 545 15.60 -9.55 38.22
C SER A 545 16.13 -8.14 38.55
N ASP A 546 17.17 -7.66 37.85
CA ASP A 546 17.76 -6.33 38.05
C ASP A 546 17.27 -5.32 36.99
N TYR A 547 16.36 -4.44 37.43
CA TYR A 547 15.76 -3.38 36.58
C TYR A 547 16.55 -2.06 36.60
N SER A 548 17.77 -2.04 37.14
CA SER A 548 18.64 -0.87 37.08
C SER A 548 19.19 -0.66 35.66
N ALA A 549 19.56 0.58 35.31
CA ALA A 549 20.15 0.87 33.99
C ALA A 549 21.46 0.08 33.73
N ALA A 550 22.22 -0.23 34.78
CA ALA A 550 23.41 -1.07 34.69
C ALA A 550 23.05 -2.55 34.48
N GLY A 551 22.02 -3.07 35.17
CA GLY A 551 21.51 -4.42 34.99
C GLY A 551 20.94 -4.65 33.59
N ILE A 552 20.17 -3.69 33.06
CA ILE A 552 19.63 -3.73 31.70
C ILE A 552 20.76 -3.71 30.66
N GLY A 553 21.74 -2.81 30.82
CA GLY A 553 22.90 -2.74 29.91
C GLY A 553 23.75 -4.01 29.92
N HIS A 554 23.86 -4.68 31.07
CA HIS A 554 24.59 -5.95 31.18
C HIS A 554 23.79 -7.13 30.58
N LEU A 555 22.48 -7.16 30.79
CA LEU A 555 21.57 -8.13 30.18
C LEU A 555 21.58 -8.02 28.65
N GLU A 556 21.62 -6.81 28.09
CA GLU A 556 21.81 -6.60 26.65
C GLU A 556 23.16 -7.05 26.12
N ALA A 557 24.24 -6.86 26.89
CA ALA A 557 25.58 -7.31 26.49
C ALA A 557 25.60 -8.84 26.37
N LEU A 558 25.06 -9.54 27.37
CA LEU A 558 24.92 -11.00 27.36
C LEU A 558 23.98 -11.48 26.26
N HIS A 559 22.88 -10.74 26.00
CA HIS A 559 21.98 -11.04 24.89
C HIS A 559 22.70 -11.06 23.55
N LYS A 560 23.49 -10.01 23.28
CA LYS A 560 24.25 -9.86 22.05
C LYS A 560 25.34 -10.92 21.93
N GLU A 561 26.01 -11.24 23.04
CA GLU A 561 27.06 -12.25 23.08
C GLU A 561 26.51 -13.65 22.74
N ILE A 562 25.40 -14.07 23.36
CA ILE A 562 24.75 -15.36 23.08
C ILE A 562 24.32 -15.45 21.60
N LEU A 563 23.70 -14.41 21.06
CA LEU A 563 23.29 -14.38 19.65
C LEU A 563 24.49 -14.36 18.68
N ASN A 564 25.61 -13.75 19.07
CA ASN A 564 26.83 -13.73 18.27
C ASN A 564 27.53 -15.09 18.27
N ASP A 565 27.56 -15.78 19.41
CA ASP A 565 28.10 -17.14 19.53
C ASP A 565 27.34 -18.12 18.65
N VAL A 566 26.01 -18.04 18.66
CA VAL A 566 25.14 -18.89 17.81
C VAL A 566 25.35 -18.60 16.32
N ASN A 567 25.45 -17.35 15.91
CA ASN A 567 25.77 -17.01 14.51
C ASN A 567 27.17 -17.50 14.11
N THR A 568 28.16 -17.39 15.00
CA THR A 568 29.52 -17.87 14.76
C THR A 568 29.53 -19.40 14.63
N ALA A 569 28.74 -20.10 15.46
CA ALA A 569 28.53 -21.53 15.37
C ALA A 569 27.94 -21.93 14.01
N PHE A 570 26.87 -21.26 13.56
CA PHE A 570 26.30 -21.50 12.22
C PHE A 570 27.30 -21.27 11.09
N ALA A 571 28.10 -20.20 11.15
CA ALA A 571 29.14 -19.93 10.15
C ALA A 571 30.23 -21.02 10.11
N SER A 572 30.45 -21.72 11.24
CA SER A 572 31.36 -22.86 11.35
C SER A 572 30.71 -24.23 11.08
N GLY A 573 29.42 -24.26 10.72
CA GLY A 573 28.65 -25.49 10.45
C GLY A 573 28.10 -26.20 11.69
N ASN A 574 28.20 -25.58 12.88
CA ASN A 574 27.61 -26.09 14.11
C ASN A 574 26.14 -25.64 14.22
N ASN A 575 25.22 -26.57 13.99
CA ASN A 575 23.78 -26.35 14.06
C ASN A 575 23.17 -26.62 15.45
N GLU A 576 23.96 -27.19 16.36
CA GLU A 576 23.48 -27.71 17.65
C GLU A 576 23.46 -26.63 18.74
N LEU A 577 24.31 -25.59 18.63
CA LEU A 577 24.45 -24.57 19.67
C LEU A 577 23.15 -23.80 19.94
N ALA A 578 22.38 -23.48 18.89
CA ALA A 578 21.09 -22.81 19.04
C ALA A 578 20.10 -23.68 19.81
N ASP A 579 20.11 -25.00 19.56
CA ASP A 579 19.23 -25.97 20.23
C ASP A 579 19.61 -26.14 21.69
N GLU A 580 20.90 -26.14 22.00
CA GLU A 580 21.36 -26.21 23.39
C GLU A 580 20.93 -24.98 24.23
N TYR A 581 20.97 -23.77 23.67
CA TYR A 581 20.42 -22.59 24.35
C TYR A 581 18.90 -22.65 24.48
N LEU A 582 18.18 -23.05 23.42
CA LEU A 582 16.71 -23.13 23.43
C LEU A 582 16.19 -24.15 24.45
N ASP A 583 16.80 -25.33 24.53
CA ASP A 583 16.41 -26.39 25.47
C ASP A 583 16.61 -25.97 26.92
N ARG A 584 17.72 -25.27 27.22
CA ARG A 584 18.00 -24.77 28.58
C ARG A 584 17.12 -23.60 28.97
N ILE A 585 16.77 -22.72 28.03
CA ILE A 585 15.77 -21.67 28.24
C ILE A 585 14.41 -22.29 28.56
N ALA A 586 14.01 -23.34 27.83
CA ALA A 586 12.74 -24.03 28.04
C ALA A 586 12.65 -24.75 29.41
N ALA A 587 13.80 -25.09 30.02
CA ALA A 587 13.88 -25.71 31.34
C ALA A 587 13.76 -24.71 32.52
N CYS A 588 13.66 -23.41 32.28
CA CYS A 588 13.55 -22.39 33.32
C CYS A 588 12.08 -22.13 33.72
N GLU A 589 11.76 -22.19 35.02
CA GLU A 589 10.35 -22.15 35.50
C GLU A 589 9.73 -20.74 35.66
N ASP A 590 10.47 -19.63 35.51
CA ASP A 590 9.91 -18.25 35.57
C ASP A 590 10.71 -17.19 34.79
N THR A 591 10.35 -16.92 33.52
CA THR A 591 11.23 -16.14 32.63
C THR A 591 10.53 -15.33 31.53
N LYS A 592 9.80 -14.27 31.90
CA LYS A 592 9.31 -13.26 30.93
C LYS A 592 10.45 -12.58 30.15
N HIS A 593 11.61 -12.39 30.75
CA HIS A 593 12.77 -11.71 30.15
C HIS A 593 13.57 -12.61 29.18
N LEU A 594 13.45 -13.94 29.29
CA LEU A 594 14.05 -14.89 28.32
C LEU A 594 13.24 -15.00 27.03
N ALA A 595 11.96 -14.60 27.01
CA ALA A 595 11.11 -14.73 25.83
C ALA A 595 11.67 -13.98 24.60
N ALA A 596 12.38 -12.87 24.82
CA ALA A 596 13.07 -12.14 23.76
C ALA A 596 14.24 -12.95 23.19
N LEU A 597 15.10 -13.47 24.06
CA LEU A 597 16.26 -14.28 23.67
C LEU A 597 15.81 -15.57 22.96
N GLN A 598 14.78 -16.24 23.48
CA GLN A 598 14.21 -17.45 22.88
C GLN A 598 13.67 -17.19 21.47
N ARG A 599 12.89 -16.11 21.28
CA ARG A 599 12.35 -15.75 19.98
C ARG A 599 13.45 -15.44 18.98
N ASP A 600 14.48 -14.71 19.38
CA ASP A 600 15.53 -14.25 18.49
C ASP A 600 16.49 -15.41 18.13
N LEU A 601 16.76 -16.34 19.06
CA LEU A 601 17.43 -17.62 18.80
C LEU A 601 16.64 -18.51 17.83
N LEU A 602 15.32 -18.64 18.04
CA LEU A 602 14.45 -19.41 17.16
C LEU A 602 14.40 -18.80 15.75
N ALA A 603 14.40 -17.47 15.65
CA ALA A 603 14.46 -16.75 14.38
C ALA A 603 15.79 -16.99 13.66
N GLN A 604 16.93 -16.92 14.36
CA GLN A 604 18.25 -17.24 13.78
C GLN A 604 18.33 -18.70 13.31
N LYS A 605 17.86 -19.65 14.12
CA LYS A 605 17.81 -21.07 13.76
C LYS A 605 16.97 -21.30 12.51
N THR A 606 15.73 -20.80 12.51
CA THR A 606 14.80 -20.95 11.38
C THR A 606 15.38 -20.34 10.12
N PHE A 607 16.02 -19.18 10.23
CA PHE A 607 16.68 -18.53 9.11
C PHE A 607 17.88 -19.33 8.59
N HIS A 608 18.74 -19.84 9.47
CA HIS A 608 19.87 -20.68 9.07
C HIS A 608 19.40 -21.95 8.34
N GLN A 609 18.32 -22.58 8.83
CA GLN A 609 17.70 -23.74 8.18
C GLN A 609 17.12 -23.42 6.79
N LEU A 610 16.67 -22.19 6.55
CA LEU A 610 16.20 -21.73 5.25
C LEU A 610 17.33 -21.39 4.27
N GLN A 611 18.57 -21.23 4.76
CA GLN A 611 19.75 -20.96 3.94
C GLN A 611 20.49 -22.23 3.48
N GLN A 612 20.24 -23.37 4.14
CA GLN A 612 20.72 -24.70 3.73
C GLN A 612 19.77 -25.32 2.69
#